data_AF-A0A9D8GAX5-F1
#
_entry.id   AF-A0A9D8GAX5-F1
#
_cell.length_a   1.000
_cell.length_b   1.000
_cell.length_c   1.000
_cell.angle_alpha   90.00
_cell.angle_beta   90.00
_cell.angle_gamma   90.00
#
_symmetry.space_group_name_H-M   'P 1'
#
loop_
_entity.id
_entity.type
_entity.pdbx_description
1 polymer ?
#
loop_
_entity_poly.entity_id
_entity_poly.type
_entity_poly.pdbx_seq_one_letter_code
_entity_poly.pdbx_strand_id
1 'polypeptide(L)'
;ETCKSLRGKEVSVDSNVAKVSVVGVGIKSHTEVAARMFRALARNKINIESISTSEIRISCLIRESDVDKAVQAIHDEFALGAAA
;
A
#
# COMPACT_ATOMS: atom_id res chain seq x y z
N GLU A 1 6.49 12.69 25.56
CA GLU A 1 5.89 11.89 26.67
C GLU A 1 5.33 10.55 26.20
N THR A 2 4.69 10.49 25.02
CA THR A 2 4.08 9.27 24.42
C THR A 2 5.00 8.05 24.32
N CYS A 3 6.27 8.20 23.90
CA CYS A 3 7.21 7.06 23.81
C CYS A 3 7.42 6.37 25.16
N LYS A 4 7.55 7.17 26.24
CA LYS A 4 7.80 6.68 27.59
C LYS A 4 6.56 6.00 28.17
N SER A 5 5.35 6.54 27.93
CA SER A 5 4.12 5.92 28.41
C SER A 5 3.83 4.57 27.75
N LEU A 6 4.25 4.37 26.50
CA LEU A 6 4.14 3.11 25.77
C LEU A 6 5.32 2.15 25.98
N ARG A 7 6.28 2.48 26.86
CA ARG A 7 7.53 1.72 27.07
C ARG A 7 8.35 1.52 25.78
N GLY A 8 8.23 2.45 24.81
CA GLY A 8 9.00 2.46 23.57
C GLY A 8 10.42 3.00 23.77
N LYS A 9 11.34 2.59 22.90
CA LYS A 9 12.75 3.05 22.92
C LYS A 9 12.94 4.40 22.24
N GLU A 10 12.29 4.61 21.11
CA GLU A 10 12.44 5.79 20.26
C GLU A 10 11.14 6.07 19.50
N VAL A 11 10.93 7.34 19.12
CA VAL A 11 9.88 7.75 18.18
C VAL A 11 10.56 8.42 17.00
N SER A 12 10.33 7.90 15.81
CA SER A 12 10.72 8.50 14.54
C SER A 12 9.49 8.98 13.77
N VAL A 13 9.68 10.00 12.95
CA VAL A 13 8.64 10.56 12.08
C VAL A 13 9.23 10.66 10.68
N ASP A 14 8.55 10.08 9.70
CA ASP A 14 8.84 10.29 8.28
C ASP A 14 7.59 10.87 7.61
N SER A 15 7.77 12.03 6.97
CA SER A 15 6.72 12.72 6.22
C SER A 15 6.78 12.41 4.72
N ASN A 16 7.82 11.74 4.25
CA ASN A 16 8.05 11.43 2.82
C ASN A 16 7.48 10.06 2.43
N VAL A 17 6.33 9.71 3.03
CA VAL A 17 5.63 8.45 2.78
C VAL A 17 4.20 8.73 2.36
N ALA A 18 3.70 7.87 1.49
CA ALA A 18 2.32 7.92 1.03
C ALA A 18 1.64 6.57 1.19
N LYS A 19 0.31 6.62 1.33
CA LYS A 19 -0.53 5.44 1.48
C LYS A 19 -1.30 5.17 0.20
N VAL A 20 -1.01 4.06 -0.46
CA VAL A 20 -1.80 3.55 -1.59
C VAL A 20 -2.63 2.35 -1.12
N SER A 21 -3.88 2.27 -1.57
CA SER A 21 -4.79 1.21 -1.14
C SER A 21 -5.58 0.60 -2.28
N VAL A 22 -5.68 -0.73 -2.29
CA VAL A 22 -6.65 -1.48 -3.09
C VAL A 22 -7.85 -1.78 -2.20
N VAL A 23 -9.05 -1.44 -2.67
CA VAL A 23 -10.31 -1.61 -1.94
C VAL A 23 -11.25 -2.49 -2.76
N GLY A 24 -11.89 -3.47 -2.12
CA GLY A 24 -12.82 -4.37 -2.79
C GLY A 24 -13.42 -5.36 -1.79
N VAL A 25 -14.50 -6.05 -2.18
CA VAL A 25 -15.12 -7.08 -1.33
C VAL A 25 -14.36 -8.40 -1.48
N GLY A 26 -14.25 -9.16 -0.39
CA GLY A 26 -13.72 -10.52 -0.45
C GLY A 26 -12.21 -10.63 -0.54
N ILE A 27 -11.45 -9.59 -0.16
CA ILE A 27 -9.97 -9.60 -0.16
C ILE A 27 -9.42 -10.72 0.73
N LYS A 28 -10.07 -10.99 1.87
CA LYS A 28 -9.69 -12.10 2.78
C LYS A 28 -9.79 -13.47 2.11
N SER A 29 -10.79 -13.66 1.25
CA SER A 29 -11.06 -14.92 0.55
C SER A 29 -10.27 -15.05 -0.76
N HIS A 30 -9.79 -13.92 -1.31
CA HIS A 30 -9.09 -13.86 -2.60
C HIS A 30 -7.70 -13.26 -2.40
N THR A 31 -6.77 -14.07 -1.89
CA THR A 31 -5.37 -13.69 -1.66
C THR A 31 -4.65 -13.22 -2.92
N GLU A 32 -5.15 -13.59 -4.10
CA GLU A 32 -4.67 -13.13 -5.41
C GLU A 32 -4.72 -11.60 -5.56
N VAL A 33 -5.63 -10.91 -4.87
CA VAL A 33 -5.68 -9.43 -4.90
C VAL A 33 -4.39 -8.85 -4.30
N ALA A 34 -3.92 -9.38 -3.17
CA ALA A 34 -2.67 -8.95 -2.57
C ALA A 34 -1.47 -9.28 -3.47
N ALA A 35 -1.44 -10.51 -3.99
CA ALA A 35 -0.36 -10.96 -4.87
C ALA A 35 -0.23 -10.09 -6.13
N ARG A 36 -1.35 -9.72 -6.76
CA ARG A 36 -1.39 -8.81 -7.92
C ARG A 36 -0.88 -7.42 -7.56
N MET A 37 -1.38 -6.83 -6.47
CA MET A 37 -0.91 -5.51 -6.01
C MET A 37 0.61 -5.49 -5.77
N PHE A 38 1.14 -6.47 -5.03
CA PHE A 38 2.58 -6.52 -4.74
C PHE A 38 3.41 -6.78 -6.00
N ARG A 39 2.90 -7.61 -6.93
CA ARG A 39 3.55 -7.85 -8.23
C ARG A 39 3.62 -6.59 -9.08
N ALA A 40 2.56 -5.78 -9.12
CA ALA A 40 2.54 -4.51 -9.83
C ALA A 40 3.58 -3.53 -9.28
N LEU A 41 3.65 -3.38 -7.95
CA LEU A 41 4.63 -2.52 -7.29
C LEU A 41 6.07 -3.02 -7.53
N ALA A 42 6.31 -4.32 -7.39
CA ALA A 42 7.63 -4.93 -7.59
C ALA A 42 8.14 -4.78 -9.03
N ARG A 43 7.28 -5.03 -10.04
CA ARG A 43 7.63 -4.82 -11.46
C ARG A 43 8.02 -3.38 -11.77
N ASN A 44 7.43 -2.44 -11.04
CA ASN A 44 7.72 -1.02 -11.17
C ASN A 44 8.84 -0.53 -10.24
N LYS A 45 9.53 -1.44 -9.55
CA LYS A 45 10.63 -1.12 -8.61
C LYS A 45 10.22 -0.17 -7.49
N ILE A 46 8.98 -0.29 -7.01
CA ILE A 46 8.44 0.50 -5.90
C ILE A 46 8.60 -0.28 -4.62
N ASN A 47 9.31 0.29 -3.65
CA ASN A 47 9.51 -0.33 -2.34
C ASN A 47 8.25 -0.21 -1.48
N ILE A 48 7.96 -1.25 -0.69
CA ILE A 48 6.88 -1.24 0.30
C ILE A 48 7.49 -1.09 1.69
N GLU A 49 7.21 0.03 2.36
CA GLU A 49 7.70 0.33 3.71
C GLU A 49 6.87 -0.38 4.79
N SER A 50 5.56 -0.52 4.54
CA SER A 50 4.65 -1.17 5.47
C SER A 50 3.41 -1.70 4.75
N ILE A 51 2.83 -2.79 5.27
CA ILE A 51 1.60 -3.40 4.79
C ILE A 51 0.60 -3.44 5.93
N SER A 52 -0.63 -3.02 5.65
CA SER A 52 -1.77 -3.16 6.55
C SER A 52 -2.99 -3.64 5.76
N THR A 53 -3.69 -4.64 6.28
CA THR A 53 -4.81 -5.29 5.57
C THR A 53 -6.05 -5.38 6.44
N SER A 54 -7.22 -5.36 5.81
CA SER A 54 -8.53 -5.68 6.38
C SER A 54 -9.29 -6.59 5.41
N GLU A 55 -10.53 -6.97 5.75
CA GLU A 55 -11.35 -7.83 4.89
C GLU A 55 -11.69 -7.21 3.53
N ILE A 56 -11.61 -5.87 3.43
CA ILE A 56 -12.00 -5.11 2.24
C ILE A 56 -10.93 -4.16 1.71
N ARG A 57 -9.75 -4.10 2.34
CA ARG A 57 -8.69 -3.16 1.96
C ARG A 57 -7.31 -3.72 2.20
N ILE A 58 -6.43 -3.56 1.23
CA ILE A 58 -4.97 -3.69 1.38
C ILE A 58 -4.39 -2.30 1.25
N SER A 59 -3.57 -1.89 2.21
CA SER A 59 -2.88 -0.61 2.20
C SER A 59 -1.38 -0.82 2.29
N CYS A 60 -0.63 -0.16 1.42
CA CYS A 60 0.81 -0.12 1.45
C CYS A 60 1.28 1.31 1.72
N LEU A 61 2.26 1.45 2.61
CA LEU A 61 3.07 2.67 2.69
C LEU A 61 4.24 2.54 1.72
N ILE A 62 4.44 3.57 0.91
CA ILE A 62 5.50 3.69 -0.10
C ILE A 62 6.15 5.08 0.02
N ARG A 63 7.25 5.34 -0.69
CA ARG A 63 7.80 6.70 -0.78
C ARG A 63 6.82 7.61 -1.53
N GLU A 64 6.67 8.84 -1.04
CA GLU A 64 5.75 9.81 -1.63
C GLU A 64 6.07 10.09 -3.11
N SER A 65 7.34 10.07 -3.49
CA SER A 65 7.79 10.23 -4.88
C SER A 65 7.30 9.14 -5.85
N ASP A 66 6.86 7.99 -5.34
CA ASP A 66 6.44 6.86 -6.17
C ASP A 66 4.90 6.77 -6.34
N VAL A 67 4.13 7.69 -5.75
CA VAL A 67 2.66 7.60 -5.68
C VAL A 67 2.01 7.49 -7.05
N ASP A 68 2.30 8.41 -7.97
CA ASP A 68 1.64 8.43 -9.28
C ASP A 68 1.95 7.15 -10.07
N LYS A 69 3.20 6.69 -10.00
CA LYS A 69 3.63 5.44 -10.60
C LYS A 69 2.96 4.23 -9.97
N ALA A 70 2.82 4.20 -8.64
CA ALA A 70 2.16 3.13 -7.91
C ALA A 70 0.68 3.03 -8.27
N VAL A 71 -0.02 4.17 -8.29
CA VAL A 71 -1.45 4.24 -8.64
C VAL A 71 -1.65 3.75 -10.06
N GLN A 72 -0.88 4.25 -11.04
CA GLN A 72 -0.98 3.81 -12.43
C GLN A 72 -0.71 2.32 -12.58
N ALA A 73 0.39 1.82 -12.00
CA ALA A 73 0.77 0.41 -12.08
C ALA A 73 -0.30 -0.53 -11.48
N ILE A 74 -0.90 -0.13 -10.36
CA ILE A 74 -1.99 -0.88 -9.73
C ILE A 74 -3.24 -0.82 -10.60
N HIS A 75 -3.60 0.35 -11.12
CA HIS A 75 -4.73 0.48 -12.03
C HIS A 75 -4.58 -0.41 -13.27
N ASP A 76 -3.41 -0.42 -13.90
CA ASP A 76 -3.12 -1.27 -15.06
C ASP A 76 -3.20 -2.76 -14.73
N GLU A 77 -2.60 -3.20 -13.60
CA GLU A 77 -2.63 -4.60 -13.18
C GLU A 77 -4.06 -5.09 -12.90
N PHE A 78 -4.95 -4.21 -12.41
CA PHE A 78 -6.35 -4.51 -12.15
C PHE A 78 -7.29 -4.17 -13.31
N ALA A 79 -6.78 -3.64 -14.42
CA ALA A 79 -7.55 -3.11 -15.55
C ALA A 79 -8.64 -2.10 -15.11
N LEU A 80 -8.30 -1.25 -14.14
CA LEU A 80 -9.16 -0.19 -13.63
C LEU A 80 -8.77 1.14 -14.27
N GLY A 81 -9.73 1.96 -14.67
CA GLY A 81 -9.46 3.30 -15.23
C GLY A 81 -9.61 3.44 -16.74
N ALA A 82 -10.07 2.39 -17.44
CA ALA A 82 -10.69 2.60 -18.74
C ALA A 82 -11.97 3.42 -18.52
N ALA A 83 -11.98 4.66 -19.03
CA ALA A 83 -13.22 5.41 -19.16
C ALA A 83 -14.15 4.62 -20.09
N ALA A 84 -15.40 4.47 -19.65
CA ALA A 84 -16.51 4.25 -20.59
C ALA A 84 -16.67 5.48 -21.48
#